data_AF-A0A351VDD0-F1
#
_entry.id   AF-A0A351VDD0-F1
#
_cell.length_a   1.000
_cell.length_b   1.000
_cell.length_c   1.000
_cell.angle_alpha   90.00
_cell.angle_beta   90.00
_cell.angle_gamma   90.00
#
_symmetry.space_group_name_H-M   'P 1'
#
loop_
_entity.id
_entity.type
_entity.pdbx_description
1 polymer ?
#
loop_
_entity_poly.entity_id
_entity_poly.type
_entity_poly.pdbx_seq_one_letter_code
_entity_poly.pdbx_strand_id
1 'polypeptide(L)'
;MAKKKIGILTYHRSINYGAFLQAYCLSQYVKHISGDTAKVEIIDYTSKISYEIYKSTLFQGKHKIDKWKQRIGFERSCRLLPLSKDRLCTDSLEEIEVFIKKQSYDIIIVGSDEVWKVDGMRGFPTAYWLNFDMGDVVRISYAASSRTDLNRIEQKKKEYIKSAVNRFQYLGVRDQTTYDMVVQIGGGNPYHNCDPTFLIPFTYDRKAFKEKLYKKYKIEKKQKIFGIMMPDEKIVKKIKDKLGNEYKIIALYDFQEEADINMISINPFEWIRVIGCLDFLVTDRFHGTAFALKMGIPFLSVETYDNPQNSKLHYLLDSNDLSEHYLVYRNGNRIYQEILEKIALISEGYDGDKI
;
A
#
# COMPACT_ATOMS: atom_id res chain seq x y z
N MET A 1 29.17 1.13 23.02
CA MET A 1 29.13 0.09 21.95
C MET A 1 28.78 0.78 20.64
N ALA A 2 29.28 0.31 19.49
CA ALA A 2 28.88 0.85 18.19
C ALA A 2 27.37 0.65 17.99
N LYS A 3 26.69 1.69 17.48
CA LYS A 3 25.25 1.66 17.21
C LYS A 3 24.99 0.70 16.04
N LYS A 4 24.08 -0.27 16.19
CA LYS A 4 23.73 -1.19 15.10
C LYS A 4 23.18 -0.40 13.90
N LYS A 5 23.37 -0.88 12.67
CA LYS A 5 22.82 -0.29 11.46
C LYS A 5 21.74 -1.20 10.87
N ILE A 6 20.51 -0.69 10.79
CA ILE A 6 19.34 -1.41 10.26
C ILE A 6 18.92 -0.78 8.94
N GLY A 7 18.92 -1.59 7.87
CA GLY A 7 18.44 -1.21 6.55
C GLY A 7 17.04 -1.75 6.30
N ILE A 8 16.12 -0.93 5.81
CA ILE A 8 14.78 -1.36 5.37
C ILE A 8 14.76 -1.37 3.84
N LEU A 9 14.53 -2.54 3.24
CA LEU A 9 14.43 -2.72 1.79
C LEU A 9 12.96 -2.95 1.39
N THR A 10 12.33 -1.89 0.88
CA THR A 10 10.92 -1.92 0.44
C THR A 10 10.64 -0.92 -0.68
N TYR A 11 9.46 -0.99 -1.29
CA TYR A 11 8.98 0.02 -2.22
C TYR A 11 8.73 1.34 -1.50
N HIS A 12 9.48 2.37 -1.88
CA HIS A 12 9.35 3.71 -1.29
C HIS A 12 9.41 4.84 -2.34
N ARG A 13 9.86 4.55 -3.57
CA ARG A 13 9.91 5.51 -4.70
C ARG A 13 8.92 5.23 -5.82
N SER A 14 8.09 4.20 -5.67
CA SER A 14 6.94 3.97 -6.53
C SER A 14 5.89 5.04 -6.24
N ILE A 15 5.38 5.77 -7.24
CA ILE A 15 4.30 6.77 -7.04
C ILE A 15 3.03 6.02 -6.60
N ASN A 16 2.96 5.71 -5.31
CA ASN A 16 1.95 4.92 -4.62
C ASN A 16 2.01 5.35 -3.16
N TYR A 17 0.95 6.01 -2.70
CA TYR A 17 0.93 6.57 -1.35
C TYR A 17 0.95 5.49 -0.28
N GLY A 18 0.29 4.35 -0.51
CA GLY A 18 0.32 3.20 0.38
C GLY A 18 1.74 2.66 0.58
N ALA A 19 2.47 2.43 -0.50
CA ALA A 19 3.87 1.96 -0.46
C ALA A 19 4.78 2.96 0.28
N PHE A 20 4.62 4.26 0.05
CA PHE A 20 5.33 5.30 0.80
C PHE A 20 5.01 5.24 2.30
N LEU A 21 3.74 5.14 2.65
CA LEU A 21 3.29 5.25 4.04
C LEU A 21 3.61 4.00 4.85
N GLN A 22 3.53 2.80 4.26
CA GLN A 22 4.01 1.59 4.95
C GLN A 22 5.51 1.66 5.22
N ALA A 23 6.31 2.18 4.27
CA ALA A 23 7.75 2.35 4.45
C ALA A 23 8.05 3.36 5.56
N TYR A 24 7.32 4.48 5.56
CA TYR A 24 7.39 5.48 6.63
C TYR A 24 7.06 4.86 7.99
N CYS A 25 5.92 4.19 8.12
CA CYS A 25 5.47 3.61 9.39
C CYS A 25 6.43 2.55 9.92
N LEU A 26 6.92 1.66 9.06
CA LEU A 26 7.90 0.64 9.46
C LEU A 26 9.19 1.32 9.95
N SER A 27 9.70 2.31 9.22
CA SER A 27 10.92 3.03 9.60
C SER A 27 10.78 3.77 10.94
N GLN A 28 9.62 4.40 11.20
CA GLN A 28 9.37 5.08 12.47
C GLN A 28 9.22 4.08 13.62
N TYR A 29 8.50 2.97 13.40
CA TYR A 29 8.31 1.95 14.41
C TYR A 29 9.63 1.29 14.80
N VAL A 30 10.43 0.85 13.82
CA VAL A 30 11.76 0.25 14.08
C VAL A 30 12.68 1.24 14.79
N LYS A 31 12.67 2.52 14.39
CA LYS A 31 13.43 3.57 15.08
C LYS A 31 12.96 3.77 16.52
N HIS A 32 11.65 3.74 16.77
CA HIS A 32 11.08 3.88 18.10
C HIS A 32 11.52 2.74 19.02
N ILE A 33 11.32 1.47 18.60
CA ILE A 33 11.63 0.31 19.44
C ILE A 33 13.13 0.09 19.66
N SER A 34 13.98 0.53 18.72
CA SER A 34 15.44 0.42 18.84
C SER A 34 16.08 1.59 19.61
N GLY A 35 15.36 2.70 19.76
CA GLY A 35 15.85 3.90 20.45
C GLY A 35 17.22 4.34 19.92
N ASP A 36 18.15 4.59 20.84
CA ASP A 36 19.51 5.00 20.48
C ASP A 36 20.47 3.86 20.15
N THR A 37 20.02 2.61 20.25
CA THR A 37 20.87 1.43 20.04
C THR A 37 21.08 1.09 18.56
N ALA A 38 20.22 1.60 17.66
CA ALA A 38 20.35 1.36 16.23
C ALA A 38 20.07 2.60 15.35
N LYS A 39 20.85 2.77 14.28
CA LYS A 39 20.59 3.71 13.20
C LYS A 39 19.71 3.01 12.17
N VAL A 40 18.53 3.54 11.94
CA VAL A 40 17.54 3.00 11.01
C VAL A 40 17.49 3.88 9.76
N GLU A 41 17.62 3.26 8.60
CA GLU A 41 17.43 3.92 7.31
C GLU A 41 16.73 3.00 6.30
N ILE A 42 15.99 3.58 5.35
CA ILE A 42 15.46 2.88 4.19
C ILE A 42 16.56 2.86 3.13
N ILE A 43 16.88 1.67 2.62
CA ILE A 43 17.85 1.48 1.56
C ILE A 43 17.29 2.14 0.30
N ASP A 44 17.92 3.24 -0.15
CA ASP A 44 17.47 4.06 -1.28
C ASP A 44 17.77 3.38 -2.63
N TYR A 45 17.04 2.29 -2.88
CA TYR A 45 17.08 1.49 -4.07
C TYR A 45 15.80 1.63 -4.90
N THR A 46 15.93 1.63 -6.22
CA THR A 46 14.78 1.53 -7.13
C THR A 46 15.13 0.66 -8.34
N SER A 47 14.20 -0.19 -8.75
CA SER A 47 14.30 -0.92 -10.02
C SER A 47 14.28 0.06 -11.21
N LYS A 48 15.18 -0.14 -12.18
CA LYS A 48 15.32 0.75 -13.34
C LYS A 48 14.10 0.67 -14.24
N ILE A 49 13.60 -0.53 -14.54
CA ILE A 49 12.36 -0.71 -15.33
C ILE A 49 11.16 -0.03 -14.64
N SER A 50 11.01 -0.17 -13.32
CA SER A 50 9.93 0.49 -12.59
C SER A 50 10.04 2.01 -12.66
N TYR A 51 11.25 2.56 -12.54
CA TYR A 51 11.49 4.00 -12.65
C TYR A 51 11.11 4.53 -14.03
N GLU A 52 11.51 3.85 -15.11
CA GLU A 52 11.17 4.27 -16.48
C GLU A 52 9.67 4.16 -16.77
N ILE A 53 9.00 3.10 -16.28
CA ILE A 53 7.53 2.98 -16.37
C ILE A 53 6.87 4.19 -15.71
N TYR A 54 7.17 4.50 -14.44
CA TYR A 54 6.56 5.64 -13.77
C TYR A 54 6.87 6.97 -14.48
N LYS A 55 8.10 7.16 -14.98
CA LYS A 55 8.46 8.33 -15.77
C LYS A 55 7.63 8.44 -17.05
N SER A 56 7.38 7.34 -17.76
CA SER A 56 6.59 7.32 -19.00
C SER A 56 5.12 7.70 -18.77
N THR A 57 4.52 7.29 -17.64
CA THR A 57 3.11 7.55 -17.34
C THR A 57 2.77 9.04 -17.23
N LEU A 58 3.77 9.90 -16.96
CA LEU A 58 3.64 11.35 -16.90
C LEU A 58 3.29 11.98 -18.26
N PHE A 59 3.68 11.31 -19.34
CA PHE A 59 3.48 11.80 -20.70
C PHE A 59 2.24 11.21 -21.37
N GLN A 60 1.47 10.36 -20.66
CA GLN A 60 0.32 9.64 -21.18
C GLN A 60 -1.01 10.13 -20.59
N GLY A 61 -2.04 10.23 -21.45
CA GLY A 61 -3.43 10.54 -21.07
C GLY A 61 -3.78 12.03 -21.07
N LYS A 62 -5.05 12.34 -20.75
CA LYS A 62 -5.61 13.70 -20.75
C LYS A 62 -5.15 14.58 -19.56
N HIS A 63 -4.67 13.98 -18.47
CA HIS A 63 -4.36 14.67 -17.20
C HIS A 63 -2.86 14.77 -16.89
N LYS A 64 -2.03 15.03 -17.90
CA LYS A 64 -0.56 15.04 -17.75
C LYS A 64 -0.09 16.01 -16.67
N ILE A 65 -0.62 17.24 -16.66
CA ILE A 65 -0.23 18.28 -15.68
C ILE A 65 -0.45 17.81 -14.25
N ASP A 66 -1.58 17.17 -13.96
CA ASP A 66 -1.88 16.69 -12.61
C ASP A 66 -1.02 15.50 -12.21
N LYS A 67 -0.72 14.58 -13.13
CA LYS A 67 0.26 13.51 -12.92
C LYS A 67 1.67 14.06 -12.66
N TRP A 68 2.05 15.12 -13.37
CA TRP A 68 3.31 15.83 -13.12
C TRP A 68 3.36 16.45 -11.73
N LYS A 69 2.29 17.16 -11.32
CA LYS A 69 2.18 17.73 -9.96
C LYS A 69 2.22 16.63 -8.89
N GLN A 70 1.49 15.55 -9.10
CA GLN A 70 1.48 14.38 -8.24
C GLN A 70 2.90 13.82 -8.06
N ARG A 71 3.64 13.62 -9.15
CA ARG A 71 5.02 13.14 -9.09
C ARG A 71 5.94 14.08 -8.32
N ILE A 72 5.89 15.39 -8.58
CA ILE A 72 6.72 16.37 -7.86
C ILE A 72 6.38 16.36 -6.37
N GLY A 73 5.09 16.32 -6.02
CA GLY A 73 4.63 16.22 -4.63
C GLY A 73 5.11 14.93 -3.95
N PHE A 74 5.05 13.81 -4.66
CA PHE A 74 5.53 12.52 -4.19
C PHE A 74 7.05 12.51 -3.98
N GLU A 75 7.84 12.97 -4.96
CA GLU A 75 9.30 13.05 -4.85
C GLU A 75 9.76 13.96 -3.71
N ARG A 76 9.04 15.08 -3.47
CA ARG A 76 9.26 15.92 -2.29
C ARG A 76 8.98 15.17 -0.99
N SER A 77 7.93 14.35 -0.97
CA SER A 77 7.55 13.55 0.21
C SER A 77 8.60 12.48 0.52
N CYS A 78 9.28 11.92 -0.49
CA CYS A 78 10.40 10.98 -0.29
C CYS A 78 11.52 11.55 0.59
N ARG A 79 11.67 12.89 0.69
CA ARG A 79 12.65 13.53 1.60
C ARG A 79 12.30 13.38 3.08
N LEU A 80 11.07 12.99 3.40
CA LEU A 80 10.60 12.74 4.77
C LEU A 80 10.91 11.31 5.23
N LEU A 81 11.33 10.44 4.32
CA LEU A 81 11.81 9.11 4.65
C LEU A 81 13.27 9.17 5.11
N PRO A 82 13.67 8.35 6.11
CA PRO A 82 15.06 8.25 6.54
C PRO A 82 15.86 7.44 5.51
N LEU A 83 16.11 7.99 4.32
CA LEU A 83 16.80 7.28 3.24
C LEU A 83 18.30 7.12 3.52
N SER A 84 18.90 6.03 3.02
CA SER A 84 20.35 5.89 2.97
C SER A 84 20.98 7.05 2.20
N LYS A 85 22.21 7.41 2.56
CA LYS A 85 22.94 8.53 1.94
C LYS A 85 23.13 8.30 0.44
N ASP A 86 23.54 7.10 0.08
CA ASP A 86 23.75 6.69 -1.30
C ASP A 86 22.44 6.14 -1.87
N ARG A 87 22.26 6.35 -3.18
CA ARG A 87 21.09 5.90 -3.94
C ARG A 87 21.51 5.00 -5.10
N LEU A 88 20.75 3.94 -5.34
CA LEU A 88 20.93 3.02 -6.47
C LEU A 88 19.67 2.95 -7.34
N CYS A 89 19.85 2.93 -8.67
CA CYS A 89 18.77 2.71 -9.64
C CYS A 89 19.24 1.72 -10.71
N THR A 90 18.93 0.44 -10.53
CA THR A 90 19.39 -0.66 -11.41
C THR A 90 18.47 -1.86 -11.30
N ASP A 91 18.56 -2.76 -12.28
CA ASP A 91 17.94 -4.09 -12.24
C ASP A 91 19.02 -5.22 -12.14
N SER A 92 20.32 -4.89 -12.14
CA SER A 92 21.40 -5.86 -11.93
C SER A 92 21.49 -6.26 -10.45
N LEU A 93 21.35 -7.56 -10.18
CA LEU A 93 21.48 -8.10 -8.83
C LEU A 93 22.91 -8.00 -8.30
N GLU A 94 23.92 -8.08 -9.17
CA GLU A 94 25.32 -7.90 -8.78
C GLU A 94 25.59 -6.48 -8.29
N GLU A 95 25.09 -5.47 -9.00
CA GLU A 95 25.20 -4.06 -8.57
C GLU A 95 24.47 -3.81 -7.25
N ILE A 96 23.30 -4.42 -7.07
CA ILE A 96 22.51 -4.33 -5.84
C ILE A 96 23.26 -4.97 -4.67
N GLU A 97 23.83 -6.16 -4.87
CA GLU A 97 24.62 -6.86 -3.85
C GLU A 97 25.81 -6.00 -3.41
N VAL A 98 26.60 -5.50 -4.36
CA VAL A 98 27.75 -4.62 -4.09
C VAL A 98 27.31 -3.37 -3.34
N PHE A 99 26.19 -2.76 -3.74
CA PHE A 99 25.64 -1.58 -3.08
C PHE A 99 25.25 -1.88 -1.63
N ILE A 100 24.49 -2.94 -1.38
CA ILE A 100 24.04 -3.32 -0.03
C ILE A 100 25.23 -3.68 0.87
N LYS A 101 26.21 -4.45 0.37
CA LYS A 101 27.42 -4.80 1.13
C LYS A 101 28.21 -3.56 1.56
N LYS A 102 28.34 -2.55 0.68
CA LYS A 102 29.02 -1.28 1.00
C LYS A 102 28.35 -0.51 2.13
N GLN A 103 27.05 -0.71 2.36
CA GLN A 103 26.33 -0.01 3.42
C GLN A 103 26.61 -0.56 4.83
N SER A 104 27.23 -1.75 4.98
CA SER A 104 27.59 -2.32 6.29
C SER A 104 26.41 -2.40 7.27
N TYR A 105 25.28 -2.96 6.85
CA TYR A 105 24.13 -3.20 7.74
C TYR A 105 24.40 -4.39 8.65
N ASP A 106 23.91 -4.36 9.89
CA ASP A 106 23.84 -5.54 10.78
C ASP A 106 22.55 -6.33 10.55
N ILE A 107 21.48 -5.63 10.18
CA ILE A 107 20.14 -6.19 9.95
C ILE A 107 19.55 -5.56 8.70
N ILE A 108 18.95 -6.38 7.84
CA ILE A 108 18.11 -5.91 6.74
C ILE A 108 16.70 -6.45 6.92
N ILE A 109 15.74 -5.53 6.94
CA ILE A 109 14.31 -5.82 6.99
C ILE A 109 13.74 -5.64 5.58
N VAL A 110 13.17 -6.70 5.02
CA VAL A 110 12.44 -6.68 3.75
C VAL A 110 10.95 -6.51 4.01
N GLY A 111 10.30 -5.66 3.22
CA GLY A 111 8.87 -5.43 3.33
C GLY A 111 8.52 -4.12 4.04
N SER A 112 7.24 -3.80 4.19
CA SER A 112 6.07 -4.56 3.71
C SER A 112 5.85 -4.39 2.20
N ASP A 113 4.68 -4.78 1.72
CA ASP A 113 4.14 -4.71 0.36
C ASP A 113 4.44 -5.92 -0.54
N GLU A 114 4.00 -5.89 -1.81
CA GLU A 114 4.21 -6.93 -2.84
C GLU A 114 5.69 -7.04 -3.29
N VAL A 115 6.62 -7.06 -2.35
CA VAL A 115 8.06 -7.11 -2.58
C VAL A 115 8.53 -8.48 -3.07
N TRP A 116 7.77 -9.55 -2.78
CA TRP A 116 8.05 -10.92 -3.22
C TRP A 116 7.23 -11.35 -4.43
N LYS A 117 6.68 -10.41 -5.20
CA LYS A 117 5.95 -10.73 -6.42
C LYS A 117 6.87 -11.38 -7.47
N VAL A 118 6.40 -12.45 -8.11
CA VAL A 118 7.21 -13.24 -9.09
C VAL A 118 6.87 -12.95 -10.55
N ASP A 119 5.75 -12.26 -10.79
CA ASP A 119 5.13 -12.01 -12.10
C ASP A 119 4.87 -10.51 -12.33
N GLY A 120 5.58 -9.64 -11.60
CA GLY A 120 5.43 -8.19 -11.70
C GLY A 120 6.28 -7.53 -12.78
N MET A 121 6.03 -6.24 -13.02
CA MET A 121 6.79 -5.41 -13.96
C MET A 121 8.30 -5.32 -13.66
N ARG A 122 8.73 -5.69 -12.45
CA ARG A 122 10.13 -5.65 -11.99
C ARG A 122 10.90 -6.93 -12.34
N GLY A 123 10.24 -7.88 -13.00
CA GLY A 123 10.81 -9.18 -13.32
C GLY A 123 10.96 -10.08 -12.10
N PHE A 124 11.70 -11.17 -12.29
CA PHE A 124 12.09 -12.09 -11.23
C PHE A 124 13.44 -12.73 -11.58
N PRO A 125 14.37 -12.85 -10.63
CA PRO A 125 14.25 -12.42 -9.24
C PRO A 125 14.55 -10.92 -9.05
N THR A 126 14.07 -10.38 -7.94
CA THR A 126 14.29 -8.97 -7.52
C THR A 126 15.18 -8.88 -6.28
N ALA A 127 15.73 -7.69 -6.00
CA ALA A 127 16.51 -7.37 -4.79
C ALA A 127 15.88 -7.85 -3.46
N TYR A 128 14.55 -7.78 -3.37
CA TYR A 128 13.80 -8.05 -2.14
C TYR A 128 13.84 -9.52 -1.68
N TRP A 129 14.32 -10.44 -2.52
CA TRP A 129 14.55 -11.83 -2.10
C TRP A 129 15.83 -12.00 -1.29
N LEU A 130 16.76 -11.03 -1.31
CA LEU A 130 18.05 -11.05 -0.60
C LEU A 130 18.83 -12.37 -0.75
N ASN A 131 18.70 -13.03 -1.92
CA ASN A 131 19.29 -14.33 -2.20
C ASN A 131 20.72 -14.20 -2.75
N PHE A 132 21.54 -13.42 -2.06
CA PHE A 132 22.97 -13.28 -2.29
C PHE A 132 23.70 -13.33 -0.95
N ASP A 133 24.98 -13.65 -1.00
CA ASP A 133 25.79 -13.73 0.21
C ASP A 133 25.88 -12.34 0.88
N MET A 134 25.65 -12.29 2.18
CA MET A 134 25.77 -11.07 2.98
C MET A 134 26.55 -11.33 4.27
N GLY A 135 27.29 -12.44 4.37
CA GLY A 135 27.95 -12.83 5.61
C GLY A 135 26.97 -12.91 6.78
N ASP A 136 27.33 -12.27 7.90
CA ASP A 136 26.60 -12.32 9.17
C ASP A 136 25.37 -11.40 9.26
N VAL A 137 24.99 -10.73 8.16
CA VAL A 137 23.82 -9.84 8.15
C VAL A 137 22.55 -10.62 8.42
N VAL A 138 21.80 -10.19 9.44
CA VAL A 138 20.50 -10.76 9.79
C VAL A 138 19.45 -10.29 8.79
N ARG A 139 18.76 -11.24 8.16
CA ARG A 139 17.67 -11.04 7.20
C ARG A 139 16.34 -11.26 7.90
N ILE A 140 15.48 -10.26 7.87
CA ILE A 140 14.13 -10.30 8.44
C ILE A 140 13.15 -9.89 7.33
N SER A 141 12.02 -10.57 7.20
CA SER A 141 10.89 -10.02 6.46
C SER A 141 9.81 -9.54 7.43
N TYR A 142 9.21 -8.37 7.18
CA TYR A 142 8.08 -7.88 7.94
C TYR A 142 6.92 -7.60 6.99
N ALA A 143 5.82 -8.34 7.16
CA ALA A 143 4.62 -8.25 6.33
C ALA A 143 4.93 -8.28 4.82
N ALA A 144 5.89 -9.11 4.40
CA ALA A 144 6.16 -9.29 2.97
C ALA A 144 4.95 -9.97 2.29
N SER A 145 4.67 -9.57 1.07
CA SER A 145 3.57 -10.08 0.26
C SER A 145 4.08 -10.47 -1.12
N SER A 146 3.52 -11.52 -1.68
CA SER A 146 3.87 -12.02 -3.00
C SER A 146 2.66 -12.11 -3.94
N ARG A 147 1.49 -12.47 -3.41
CA ARG A 147 0.25 -12.70 -4.18
C ARG A 147 0.40 -13.76 -5.29
N THR A 148 1.28 -14.73 -5.06
CA THR A 148 1.73 -15.69 -6.05
C THR A 148 1.10 -17.06 -5.81
N ASP A 149 0.54 -17.65 -6.86
CA ASP A 149 0.08 -19.05 -6.88
C ASP A 149 1.23 -19.96 -7.36
N LEU A 150 1.78 -20.77 -6.45
CA LEU A 150 2.89 -21.69 -6.74
C LEU A 150 2.57 -22.69 -7.85
N ASN A 151 1.31 -23.03 -8.10
CA ASN A 151 0.93 -23.98 -9.14
C ASN A 151 1.21 -23.44 -10.54
N ARG A 152 1.36 -22.12 -10.68
CA ARG A 152 1.59 -21.43 -11.95
C ARG A 152 3.06 -21.08 -12.19
N ILE A 153 3.97 -21.61 -11.37
CA ILE A 153 5.39 -21.29 -11.41
C ILE A 153 6.22 -22.51 -11.81
N GLU A 154 7.20 -22.29 -12.68
CA GLU A 154 8.23 -23.27 -13.04
C GLU A 154 9.11 -23.69 -11.85
N GLN A 155 9.63 -24.92 -11.91
CA GLN A 155 10.41 -25.53 -10.85
C GLN A 155 11.68 -24.73 -10.48
N LYS A 156 12.36 -24.14 -11.47
CA LYS A 156 13.56 -23.33 -11.24
C LYS A 156 13.30 -22.09 -10.36
N LYS A 157 12.16 -21.41 -10.57
CA LYS A 157 11.77 -20.26 -9.72
C LYS A 157 11.38 -20.74 -8.33
N LYS A 158 10.73 -21.89 -8.21
CA LYS A 158 10.42 -22.51 -6.91
C LYS A 158 11.68 -22.78 -6.10
N GLU A 159 12.72 -23.34 -6.71
CA GLU A 159 14.02 -23.56 -6.08
C GLU A 159 14.69 -22.25 -5.64
N TYR A 160 14.62 -21.20 -6.47
CA TYR A 160 15.12 -19.88 -6.10
C TYR A 160 14.38 -19.32 -4.88
N ILE A 161 13.04 -19.37 -4.88
CA ILE A 161 12.20 -18.91 -3.76
C ILE A 161 12.57 -19.68 -2.49
N LYS A 162 12.64 -21.02 -2.56
CA LYS A 162 13.05 -21.88 -1.43
C LYS A 162 14.40 -21.45 -0.87
N SER A 163 15.39 -21.24 -1.73
CA SER A 163 16.73 -20.82 -1.34
C SER A 163 16.71 -19.44 -0.66
N ALA A 164 15.93 -18.50 -1.21
CA ALA A 164 15.79 -17.16 -0.68
C ALA A 164 15.13 -17.13 0.71
N VAL A 165 13.94 -17.73 0.86
CA VAL A 165 13.17 -17.65 2.12
C VAL A 165 13.90 -18.32 3.28
N ASN A 166 14.62 -19.42 3.02
CA ASN A 166 15.39 -20.13 4.05
C ASN A 166 16.64 -19.37 4.54
N ARG A 167 16.99 -18.23 3.92
CA ARG A 167 18.06 -17.35 4.40
C ARG A 167 17.59 -16.35 5.46
N PHE A 168 16.28 -16.16 5.62
CA PHE A 168 15.72 -15.23 6.60
C PHE A 168 15.68 -15.87 8.00
N GLN A 169 16.15 -15.13 9.01
CA GLN A 169 16.10 -15.55 10.41
C GLN A 169 14.70 -15.33 11.00
N TYR A 170 13.91 -14.44 10.41
CA TYR A 170 12.50 -14.25 10.72
C TYR A 170 11.72 -14.00 9.42
N LEU A 171 10.64 -14.75 9.24
CA LEU A 171 9.77 -14.66 8.09
C LEU A 171 8.40 -14.12 8.53
N GLY A 172 8.18 -12.83 8.34
CA GLY A 172 6.89 -12.16 8.50
C GLY A 172 6.20 -11.93 7.15
N VAL A 173 4.94 -12.35 7.03
CA VAL A 173 4.11 -12.24 5.82
C VAL A 173 2.78 -11.54 6.11
N ARG A 174 2.21 -10.87 5.10
CA ARG A 174 1.00 -10.01 5.27
C ARG A 174 -0.33 -10.72 5.02
N ASP A 175 -0.33 -11.77 4.21
CA ASP A 175 -1.55 -12.39 3.68
C ASP A 175 -1.44 -13.92 3.62
N GLN A 176 -2.60 -14.59 3.63
CA GLN A 176 -2.68 -16.05 3.60
C GLN A 176 -2.00 -16.66 2.38
N THR A 177 -2.18 -16.07 1.20
CA THR A 177 -1.56 -16.59 -0.04
C THR A 177 -0.03 -16.63 0.07
N THR A 178 0.57 -15.59 0.65
CA THR A 178 2.02 -15.54 0.84
C THR A 178 2.47 -16.49 1.95
N TYR A 179 1.68 -16.63 3.03
CA TYR A 179 1.91 -17.64 4.06
C TYR A 179 1.96 -19.05 3.47
N ASP A 180 0.92 -19.43 2.73
CA ASP A 180 0.79 -20.76 2.12
C ASP A 180 1.93 -21.02 1.15
N MET A 181 2.33 -20.02 0.36
CA MET A 181 3.47 -20.13 -0.55
C MET A 181 4.78 -20.42 0.21
N VAL A 182 5.07 -19.73 1.31
CA VAL A 182 6.28 -19.97 2.11
C VAL A 182 6.25 -21.36 2.76
N VAL A 183 5.09 -21.82 3.25
CA VAL A 183 4.95 -23.17 3.82
C VAL A 183 5.17 -24.23 2.75
N GLN A 184 4.46 -24.14 1.63
CA GLN A 184 4.52 -25.11 0.53
C GLN A 184 5.90 -25.21 -0.12
N ILE A 185 6.64 -24.10 -0.20
CA ILE A 185 8.00 -24.09 -0.77
C ILE A 185 9.05 -24.66 0.20
N GLY A 186 8.68 -24.92 1.45
CA GLY A 186 9.57 -25.40 2.49
C GLY A 186 10.42 -24.30 3.11
N GLY A 187 9.84 -23.12 3.34
CA GLY A 187 10.43 -22.00 4.10
C GLY A 187 10.10 -22.03 5.60
N GLY A 188 9.47 -23.11 6.09
CA GLY A 188 9.01 -23.23 7.48
C GLY A 188 7.64 -22.59 7.70
N ASN A 189 7.34 -22.27 8.96
CA ASN A 189 6.09 -21.63 9.36
C ASN A 189 6.34 -20.13 9.58
N PRO A 190 5.99 -19.25 8.63
CA PRO A 190 6.16 -17.81 8.80
C PRO A 190 5.15 -17.25 9.81
N TYR A 191 5.36 -16.01 10.25
CA TYR A 191 4.43 -15.27 11.11
C TYR A 191 3.53 -14.38 10.26
N HIS A 192 2.24 -14.31 10.61
CA HIS A 192 1.37 -13.26 10.08
C HIS A 192 1.67 -11.93 10.78
N ASN A 193 2.11 -10.94 10.01
CA ASN A 193 2.27 -9.57 10.49
C ASN A 193 1.21 -8.67 9.86
N CYS A 194 0.69 -7.73 10.67
CA CYS A 194 -0.12 -6.65 10.15
C CYS A 194 0.71 -5.77 9.20
N ASP A 195 0.01 -5.08 8.30
CA ASP A 195 0.67 -4.07 7.47
C ASP A 195 1.30 -2.96 8.36
N PRO A 196 2.51 -2.47 8.06
CA PRO A 196 3.17 -1.45 8.87
C PRO A 196 2.36 -0.19 9.08
N THR A 197 1.41 0.12 8.19
CA THR A 197 0.49 1.25 8.37
C THR A 197 -0.26 1.19 9.70
N PHE A 198 -0.43 0.02 10.33
CA PHE A 198 -1.04 -0.13 11.65
C PHE A 198 -0.08 0.12 12.83
N LEU A 199 1.25 0.10 12.63
CA LEU A 199 2.25 0.15 13.71
C LEU A 199 2.36 1.48 14.45
N ILE A 200 1.96 2.59 13.82
CA ILE A 200 2.01 3.92 14.43
C ILE A 200 0.67 4.63 14.28
N PRO A 201 0.22 5.44 15.26
CA PRO A 201 -0.99 6.25 15.11
C PRO A 201 -0.76 7.44 14.16
N PHE A 202 -1.82 7.88 13.46
CA PHE A 202 -1.81 9.15 12.72
C PHE A 202 -2.68 10.17 13.45
N THR A 203 -2.05 11.02 14.26
CA THR A 203 -2.75 12.04 15.05
C THR A 203 -2.73 13.41 14.36
N TYR A 204 -3.90 14.02 14.22
CA TYR A 204 -4.08 15.41 13.76
C TYR A 204 -5.47 15.89 14.17
N ASP A 205 -5.69 17.20 14.14
CA ASP A 205 -7.02 17.77 14.34
C ASP A 205 -7.91 17.48 13.12
N ARG A 206 -8.65 16.35 13.19
CA ARG A 206 -9.57 15.87 12.16
C ARG A 206 -10.66 16.89 11.86
N LYS A 207 -11.17 17.59 12.88
CA LYS A 207 -12.25 18.59 12.73
C LYS A 207 -11.73 19.82 11.99
N ALA A 208 -10.62 20.40 12.44
CA ALA A 208 -10.04 21.57 11.79
C ALA A 208 -9.59 21.25 10.35
N PHE A 209 -9.07 20.03 10.10
CA PHE A 209 -8.74 19.62 8.73
C PHE A 209 -9.99 19.46 7.86
N LYS A 210 -11.07 18.86 8.37
CA LYS A 210 -12.35 18.74 7.66
C LYS A 210 -12.93 20.12 7.33
N GLU A 211 -12.94 21.06 8.28
CA GLU A 211 -13.37 22.45 8.03
C GLU A 211 -12.55 23.15 6.93
N LYS A 212 -11.22 22.91 6.90
CA LYS A 212 -10.37 23.39 5.80
C LYS A 212 -10.76 22.80 4.45
N LEU A 213 -11.12 21.52 4.38
CA LEU A 213 -11.61 20.90 3.14
C LEU A 213 -12.93 21.52 2.69
N TYR A 214 -13.89 21.70 3.59
CA TYR A 214 -15.18 22.33 3.27
C TYR A 214 -14.99 23.74 2.71
N LYS A 215 -14.13 24.55 3.36
CA LYS A 215 -13.82 25.90 2.88
C LYS A 215 -13.10 25.89 1.52
N LYS A 216 -12.05 25.07 1.38
CA LYS A 216 -11.22 25.01 0.16
C LYS A 216 -12.03 24.61 -1.07
N TYR A 217 -12.93 23.65 -0.92
CA TYR A 217 -13.70 23.07 -2.02
C TYR A 217 -15.16 23.51 -2.06
N LYS A 218 -15.54 24.51 -1.26
CA LYS A 218 -16.90 25.07 -1.19
C LYS A 218 -17.97 23.98 -0.98
N ILE A 219 -17.68 23.04 -0.08
CA ILE A 219 -18.62 21.99 0.31
C ILE A 219 -19.67 22.61 1.22
N GLU A 220 -20.95 22.42 0.93
CA GLU A 220 -22.02 22.94 1.77
C GLU A 220 -22.00 22.26 3.13
N LYS A 221 -22.30 22.99 4.22
CA LYS A 221 -22.25 22.43 5.59
C LYS A 221 -23.15 21.21 5.80
N LYS A 222 -24.24 21.10 5.02
CA LYS A 222 -25.18 19.97 5.05
C LYS A 222 -24.68 18.75 4.26
N GLN A 223 -23.70 18.92 3.37
CA GLN A 223 -23.16 17.82 2.59
C GLN A 223 -22.10 17.06 3.39
N LYS A 224 -22.03 15.76 3.15
CA LYS A 224 -20.97 14.85 3.60
C LYS A 224 -19.88 14.70 2.52
N ILE A 225 -18.74 14.11 2.85
CA ILE A 225 -17.66 13.84 1.91
C ILE A 225 -17.61 12.34 1.57
N PHE A 226 -17.79 11.98 0.30
CA PHE A 226 -17.70 10.61 -0.18
C PHE A 226 -16.41 10.43 -0.98
N GLY A 227 -15.54 9.52 -0.55
CA GLY A 227 -14.30 9.21 -1.24
C GLY A 227 -14.47 8.08 -2.26
N ILE A 228 -13.82 8.22 -3.41
CA ILE A 228 -13.74 7.17 -4.42
C ILE A 228 -12.28 6.96 -4.83
N MET A 229 -11.86 5.70 -4.84
CA MET A 229 -10.56 5.23 -5.32
C MET A 229 -10.75 3.94 -6.11
N MET A 230 -11.35 4.06 -7.29
CA MET A 230 -11.54 2.95 -8.21
C MET A 230 -11.61 3.49 -9.65
N PRO A 231 -11.22 2.69 -10.66
CA PRO A 231 -11.12 3.17 -12.04
C PRO A 231 -12.45 3.16 -12.82
N ASP A 232 -13.51 2.52 -12.32
CA ASP A 232 -14.78 2.37 -13.06
C ASP A 232 -15.69 3.61 -12.94
N GLU A 233 -15.60 4.49 -13.93
CA GLU A 233 -16.42 5.72 -14.05
C GLU A 233 -17.93 5.44 -14.01
N LYS A 234 -18.40 4.26 -14.45
CA LYS A 234 -19.84 3.96 -14.40
C LYS A 234 -20.33 3.80 -12.96
N ILE A 235 -19.52 3.20 -12.10
CA ILE A 235 -19.82 3.10 -10.66
C ILE A 235 -19.84 4.50 -10.06
N VAL A 236 -18.83 5.32 -10.37
CA VAL A 236 -18.74 6.71 -9.89
C VAL A 236 -19.97 7.51 -10.27
N LYS A 237 -20.39 7.43 -11.53
CA LYS A 237 -21.60 8.08 -12.02
C LYS A 237 -22.84 7.62 -11.26
N LYS A 238 -23.04 6.32 -11.08
CA LYS A 238 -24.20 5.76 -10.38
C LYS A 238 -24.25 6.20 -8.92
N ILE A 239 -23.10 6.22 -8.25
CA ILE A 239 -22.98 6.75 -6.88
C ILE A 239 -23.36 8.23 -6.85
N LYS A 240 -22.83 9.03 -7.78
CA LYS A 240 -23.15 10.47 -7.87
C LYS A 240 -24.62 10.74 -8.16
N ASP A 241 -25.22 10.03 -9.12
CA ASP A 241 -26.64 10.17 -9.47
C ASP A 241 -27.55 9.88 -8.26
N LYS A 242 -27.15 8.91 -7.42
CA LYS A 242 -27.95 8.48 -6.26
C LYS A 242 -27.70 9.32 -5.02
N LEU A 243 -26.45 9.74 -4.78
CA LEU A 243 -25.98 10.29 -3.50
C LEU A 243 -25.49 11.74 -3.59
N GLY A 244 -25.35 12.33 -4.78
CA GLY A 244 -24.73 13.65 -4.98
C GLY A 244 -25.45 14.85 -4.33
N ASN A 245 -26.72 14.68 -3.94
CA ASN A 245 -27.44 15.70 -3.16
C ASN A 245 -26.99 15.74 -1.70
N GLU A 246 -26.64 14.58 -1.13
CA GLU A 246 -26.17 14.45 0.25
C GLU A 246 -24.64 14.50 0.34
N TYR A 247 -23.94 14.03 -0.68
CA TYR A 247 -22.50 13.87 -0.67
C TYR A 247 -21.81 14.72 -1.73
N LYS A 248 -20.65 15.25 -1.36
CA LYS A 248 -19.65 15.73 -2.31
C LYS A 248 -18.72 14.59 -2.66
N ILE A 249 -18.66 14.22 -3.94
CA ILE A 249 -17.85 13.10 -4.42
C ILE A 249 -16.41 13.55 -4.66
N ILE A 250 -15.45 12.98 -3.93
CA ILE A 250 -14.02 13.26 -4.05
C ILE A 250 -13.30 12.03 -4.59
N ALA A 251 -12.71 12.15 -5.78
CA ALA A 251 -11.78 11.17 -6.31
C ALA A 251 -10.38 11.37 -5.72
N LEU A 252 -9.80 10.28 -5.25
CA LEU A 252 -8.47 10.25 -4.63
C LEU A 252 -7.55 9.36 -5.47
N TYR A 253 -6.30 9.79 -5.64
CA TYR A 253 -5.23 9.07 -6.36
C TYR A 253 -5.45 8.92 -7.88
N ASP A 254 -6.60 8.41 -8.31
CA ASP A 254 -7.01 8.28 -9.71
C ASP A 254 -7.96 9.42 -10.10
N PHE A 255 -7.81 9.93 -11.33
CA PHE A 255 -8.75 10.93 -11.86
C PHE A 255 -10.08 10.24 -12.15
N GLN A 256 -11.19 10.89 -11.81
CA GLN A 256 -12.54 10.49 -12.19
C GLN A 256 -13.28 11.66 -12.80
N GLU A 257 -13.78 11.49 -14.03
CA GLU A 257 -14.51 12.52 -14.77
C GLU A 257 -15.83 12.87 -14.08
N GLU A 258 -16.50 11.87 -13.52
CA GLU A 258 -17.79 12.04 -12.87
C GLU A 258 -17.68 12.59 -11.44
N ALA A 259 -16.49 12.61 -10.82
CA ALA A 259 -16.31 13.15 -9.46
C ALA A 259 -16.43 14.68 -9.41
N ASP A 260 -16.90 15.23 -8.28
CA ASP A 260 -17.01 16.68 -8.10
C ASP A 260 -15.65 17.34 -7.86
N ILE A 261 -14.73 16.62 -7.22
CA ILE A 261 -13.40 17.10 -6.87
C ILE A 261 -12.40 15.98 -7.15
N ASN A 262 -11.35 16.31 -7.89
CA ASN A 262 -10.23 15.41 -8.16
C ASN A 262 -9.00 15.79 -7.32
N MET A 263 -8.74 15.02 -6.25
CA MET A 263 -7.62 15.20 -5.33
C MET A 263 -6.47 14.23 -5.65
N ILE A 264 -5.99 14.29 -6.89
CA ILE A 264 -4.97 13.37 -7.43
C ILE A 264 -3.53 13.86 -7.24
N SER A 265 -3.32 15.14 -6.99
CA SER A 265 -1.99 15.77 -6.90
C SER A 265 -1.57 16.13 -5.47
N ILE A 266 -2.16 15.47 -4.47
CA ILE A 266 -1.82 15.66 -3.06
C ILE A 266 -0.58 14.85 -2.65
N ASN A 267 -0.05 15.10 -1.46
CA ASN A 267 1.06 14.29 -0.90
C ASN A 267 0.52 13.11 -0.05
N PRO A 268 1.32 12.08 0.25
CA PRO A 268 0.87 10.90 1.00
C PRO A 268 0.27 11.22 2.38
N PHE A 269 0.82 12.19 3.11
CA PHE A 269 0.28 12.58 4.44
C PHE A 269 -1.03 13.36 4.32
N GLU A 270 -1.17 14.21 3.31
CA GLU A 270 -2.45 14.86 2.99
C GLU A 270 -3.48 13.82 2.56
N TRP A 271 -3.09 12.80 1.80
CA TRP A 271 -3.97 11.72 1.37
C TRP A 271 -4.58 10.96 2.56
N ILE A 272 -3.79 10.55 3.56
CA ILE A 272 -4.35 9.91 4.77
C ILE A 272 -5.28 10.88 5.51
N ARG A 273 -4.90 12.16 5.66
CA ARG A 273 -5.74 13.13 6.36
C ARG A 273 -7.08 13.34 5.67
N VAL A 274 -7.11 13.29 4.34
CA VAL A 274 -8.35 13.35 3.56
C VAL A 274 -9.17 12.09 3.79
N ILE A 275 -8.57 10.89 3.72
CA ILE A 275 -9.26 9.62 4.05
C ILE A 275 -9.91 9.72 5.42
N GLY A 276 -9.16 10.12 6.43
CA GLY A 276 -9.70 10.30 7.78
C GLY A 276 -10.74 11.39 7.91
N CYS A 277 -11.04 12.20 6.90
CA CYS A 277 -12.14 13.17 6.93
C CYS A 277 -13.35 12.76 6.09
N LEU A 278 -13.27 11.61 5.40
CA LEU A 278 -14.39 11.07 4.63
C LEU A 278 -15.51 10.61 5.56
N ASP A 279 -16.73 10.70 5.05
CA ASP A 279 -17.93 10.14 5.64
C ASP A 279 -18.29 8.78 5.03
N PHE A 280 -17.66 8.40 3.91
CA PHE A 280 -17.66 7.04 3.34
C PHE A 280 -16.52 6.92 2.32
N LEU A 281 -15.91 5.73 2.15
CA LEU A 281 -14.94 5.45 1.08
C LEU A 281 -15.35 4.21 0.26
N VAL A 282 -15.34 4.30 -1.06
CA VAL A 282 -15.35 3.12 -1.94
C VAL A 282 -13.98 2.97 -2.60
N THR A 283 -13.36 1.80 -2.50
CA THR A 283 -12.00 1.60 -3.04
C THR A 283 -11.73 0.17 -3.52
N ASP A 284 -10.91 0.05 -4.57
CA ASP A 284 -10.31 -1.24 -4.99
C ASP A 284 -8.86 -1.41 -4.49
N ARG A 285 -8.39 -0.49 -3.64
CA ARG A 285 -7.00 -0.40 -3.20
C ARG A 285 -6.84 -0.98 -1.79
N PHE A 286 -5.85 -1.87 -1.62
CA PHE A 286 -5.47 -2.43 -0.32
C PHE A 286 -5.21 -1.33 0.73
N HIS A 287 -4.34 -0.35 0.41
CA HIS A 287 -4.03 0.70 1.38
C HIS A 287 -5.17 1.70 1.57
N GLY A 288 -6.06 1.89 0.58
CA GLY A 288 -7.28 2.66 0.78
C GLY A 288 -8.15 2.03 1.87
N THR A 289 -8.30 0.70 1.81
CA THR A 289 -9.00 -0.11 2.82
C THR A 289 -8.30 -0.08 4.17
N ALA A 290 -7.00 -0.35 4.21
CA ALA A 290 -6.23 -0.36 5.46
C ALA A 290 -6.28 1.00 6.18
N PHE A 291 -6.19 2.11 5.45
CA PHE A 291 -6.33 3.43 6.04
C PHE A 291 -7.77 3.79 6.41
N ALA A 292 -8.78 3.31 5.68
CA ALA A 292 -10.16 3.49 6.10
C ALA A 292 -10.43 2.81 7.46
N LEU A 293 -9.99 1.56 7.58
CA LEU A 293 -10.05 0.80 8.84
C LEU A 293 -9.28 1.53 9.95
N LYS A 294 -8.03 1.91 9.70
CA LYS A 294 -7.18 2.61 10.67
C LYS A 294 -7.78 3.93 11.18
N MET A 295 -8.52 4.64 10.33
CA MET A 295 -8.99 5.99 10.62
C MET A 295 -10.41 6.01 11.20
N GLY A 296 -11.05 4.84 11.32
CA GLY A 296 -12.46 4.76 11.71
C GLY A 296 -13.30 5.60 10.76
N ILE A 297 -13.39 5.17 9.50
CA ILE A 297 -14.41 5.65 8.56
C ILE A 297 -15.17 4.46 7.99
N PRO A 298 -16.45 4.61 7.63
CA PRO A 298 -17.14 3.57 6.88
C PRO A 298 -16.55 3.46 5.48
N PHE A 299 -16.46 2.24 4.96
CA PHE A 299 -15.89 1.98 3.64
C PHE A 299 -16.48 0.73 2.99
N LEU A 300 -16.32 0.62 1.67
CA LEU A 300 -16.58 -0.59 0.90
C LEU A 300 -15.38 -0.89 0.00
N SER A 301 -14.77 -2.05 0.19
CA SER A 301 -13.70 -2.57 -0.64
C SER A 301 -14.28 -3.40 -1.78
N VAL A 302 -14.03 -2.97 -3.01
CA VAL A 302 -14.56 -3.60 -4.23
C VAL A 302 -13.41 -4.20 -5.01
N GLU A 303 -13.43 -5.50 -5.24
CA GLU A 303 -12.36 -6.20 -5.95
C GLU A 303 -12.88 -6.91 -7.20
N THR A 304 -12.19 -6.77 -8.32
CA THR A 304 -12.54 -7.39 -9.61
C THR A 304 -12.00 -8.81 -9.79
N TYR A 305 -11.47 -9.41 -8.73
CA TYR A 305 -10.75 -10.67 -8.78
C TYR A 305 -11.71 -11.84 -8.51
N ASP A 306 -11.84 -12.75 -9.47
CA ASP A 306 -12.79 -13.87 -9.40
C ASP A 306 -12.45 -14.91 -8.31
N ASN A 307 -11.23 -14.87 -7.75
CA ASN A 307 -10.82 -15.78 -6.67
C ASN A 307 -10.49 -15.04 -5.37
N PRO A 308 -11.49 -14.82 -4.48
CA PRO A 308 -11.32 -14.16 -3.19
C PRO A 308 -10.31 -14.84 -2.27
N GLN A 309 -10.06 -16.14 -2.42
CA GLN A 309 -9.10 -16.87 -1.57
C GLN A 309 -7.66 -16.40 -1.76
N ASN A 310 -7.35 -15.79 -2.91
CA ASN A 310 -6.04 -15.20 -3.18
C ASN A 310 -5.99 -13.69 -2.93
N SER A 311 -7.06 -13.12 -2.36
CA SER A 311 -7.19 -11.69 -2.14
C SER A 311 -6.64 -11.26 -0.79
N LYS A 312 -5.77 -10.26 -0.83
CA LYS A 312 -5.28 -9.56 0.36
C LYS A 312 -6.35 -8.68 1.00
N LEU A 313 -7.30 -8.17 0.21
CA LEU A 313 -8.42 -7.39 0.71
C LEU A 313 -9.38 -8.30 1.47
N HIS A 314 -9.75 -9.43 0.87
CA HIS A 314 -10.58 -10.43 1.50
C HIS A 314 -9.93 -10.92 2.82
N TYR A 315 -8.66 -11.32 2.78
CA TYR A 315 -7.95 -11.76 3.99
C TYR A 315 -7.94 -10.68 5.08
N LEU A 316 -7.64 -9.43 4.75
CA LEU A 316 -7.64 -8.34 5.73
C LEU A 316 -9.00 -8.15 6.39
N LEU A 317 -10.09 -8.20 5.62
CA LEU A 317 -11.43 -7.93 6.14
C LEU A 317 -12.01 -9.13 6.88
N ASP A 318 -11.86 -10.33 6.31
CA ASP A 318 -12.36 -11.58 6.90
C ASP A 318 -11.67 -11.90 8.23
N SER A 319 -10.35 -11.73 8.31
CA SER A 319 -9.60 -11.95 9.56
C SER A 319 -9.90 -10.93 10.67
N ASN A 320 -10.68 -9.89 10.39
CA ASN A 320 -11.10 -8.87 11.34
C ASN A 320 -12.62 -8.80 11.49
N ASP A 321 -13.36 -9.83 11.05
CA ASP A 321 -14.83 -9.90 11.13
C ASP A 321 -15.55 -8.74 10.40
N LEU A 322 -14.97 -8.26 9.28
CA LEU A 322 -15.47 -7.13 8.47
C LEU A 322 -15.83 -7.55 7.03
N SER A 323 -16.21 -8.80 6.82
CA SER A 323 -16.54 -9.34 5.50
C SER A 323 -17.72 -8.64 4.82
N GLU A 324 -18.58 -7.95 5.57
CA GLU A 324 -19.63 -7.08 5.06
C GLU A 324 -19.09 -5.85 4.31
N HIS A 325 -17.89 -5.38 4.64
CA HIS A 325 -17.19 -4.29 3.96
C HIS A 325 -16.51 -4.73 2.66
N TYR A 326 -16.64 -5.99 2.24
CA TYR A 326 -16.06 -6.53 1.02
C TYR A 326 -17.12 -6.86 -0.03
N LEU A 327 -16.81 -6.60 -1.30
CA LEU A 327 -17.62 -7.00 -2.45
C LEU A 327 -16.74 -7.42 -3.63
N VAL A 328 -17.08 -8.55 -4.25
CA VAL A 328 -16.47 -9.00 -5.49
C VAL A 328 -17.25 -8.42 -6.67
N TYR A 329 -16.59 -7.58 -7.47
CA TYR A 329 -17.13 -7.05 -8.71
C TYR A 329 -17.13 -8.12 -9.80
N ARG A 330 -18.33 -8.61 -10.12
CA ARG A 330 -18.59 -9.45 -11.29
C ARG A 330 -19.24 -8.58 -12.37
N ASN A 331 -18.72 -8.59 -13.59
CA ASN A 331 -19.26 -7.79 -14.70
C ASN A 331 -20.77 -8.03 -14.87
N GLY A 332 -21.59 -6.99 -14.73
CA GLY A 332 -23.04 -7.04 -14.94
C GLY A 332 -23.79 -5.86 -14.33
N ASN A 333 -25.01 -5.58 -14.80
CA ASN A 333 -25.80 -4.43 -14.31
C ASN A 333 -26.26 -4.57 -12.84
N ARG A 334 -26.29 -5.80 -12.31
CA ARG A 334 -26.73 -6.08 -10.92
C ARG A 334 -25.74 -5.55 -9.88
N ILE A 335 -24.45 -5.48 -10.22
CA ILE A 335 -23.39 -5.08 -9.30
C ILE A 335 -23.54 -3.65 -8.78
N TYR A 336 -24.10 -2.74 -9.58
CA TYR A 336 -24.29 -1.35 -9.17
C TYR A 336 -25.35 -1.23 -8.07
N GLN A 337 -26.39 -2.07 -8.12
CA GLN A 337 -27.40 -2.12 -7.06
C GLN A 337 -26.79 -2.70 -5.78
N GLU A 338 -26.04 -3.79 -5.88
CA GLU A 338 -25.35 -4.40 -4.74
C GLU A 338 -24.37 -3.43 -4.06
N ILE A 339 -23.63 -2.61 -4.83
CA ILE A 339 -22.76 -1.56 -4.28
C ILE A 339 -23.59 -0.54 -3.49
N LEU A 340 -24.69 -0.04 -4.05
CA LEU A 340 -25.53 0.96 -3.37
C LEU A 340 -26.21 0.39 -2.12
N GLU A 341 -26.66 -0.86 -2.16
CA GLU A 341 -27.24 -1.57 -1.02
C GLU A 341 -26.21 -1.75 0.11
N LYS A 342 -24.98 -2.19 -0.22
CA LYS A 342 -23.90 -2.29 0.77
C LYS A 342 -23.51 -0.93 1.35
N ILE A 343 -23.45 0.13 0.53
CA ILE A 343 -23.19 1.49 1.03
C ILE A 343 -24.25 1.90 2.05
N ALA A 344 -25.54 1.66 1.77
CA ALA A 344 -26.62 1.97 2.68
C ALA A 344 -26.51 1.18 3.99
N LEU A 345 -26.34 -0.14 3.91
CA LEU A 345 -26.19 -1.02 5.08
C LEU A 345 -25.02 -0.62 5.97
N ILE A 346 -23.85 -0.37 5.38
CA ILE A 346 -22.65 0.04 6.13
C ILE A 346 -22.86 1.42 6.74
N SER A 347 -23.49 2.35 6.03
CA SER A 347 -23.75 3.71 6.54
C SER A 347 -24.74 3.73 7.70
N GLU A 348 -25.75 2.85 7.69
CA GLU A 348 -26.74 2.72 8.77
C GLU A 348 -26.18 2.04 10.02
N GLY A 349 -25.29 1.06 9.84
CA GLY A 349 -24.64 0.33 10.94
C GLY A 349 -23.42 1.03 11.55
N TYR A 350 -22.97 2.14 10.96
CA TYR A 350 -21.73 2.80 11.38
C TYR A 350 -21.92 3.62 12.66
N ASP A 351 -21.39 3.10 13.77
CA ASP A 351 -21.20 3.82 15.02
C ASP A 351 -19.73 4.26 15.12
N GLY A 352 -19.48 5.56 14.91
CA GLY A 352 -18.14 6.13 14.79
C GLY A 352 -17.24 5.96 16.03
N ASP A 353 -17.79 5.47 17.13
CA ASP A 353 -17.10 5.25 18.40
C ASP A 353 -16.71 3.77 18.65
N LYS A 354 -16.97 2.85 17.70
CA LYS A 354 -16.78 1.39 17.88
C LYS A 354 -15.63 0.71 17.11
N ILE A 355 -14.76 1.44 16.39
CA ILE A 355 -13.65 0.86 15.60
C ILE A 355 -12.29 1.34 16.10
#